data_AF-A0AAW5HDR9-F1
#
_entry.id   AF-A0AAW5HDR9-F1
#
_cell.length_a   1.000
_cell.length_b   1.000
_cell.length_c   1.000
_cell.angle_alpha   90.00
_cell.angle_beta   90.00
_cell.angle_gamma   90.00
#
_symmetry.space_group_name_H-M   'P 1'
#
loop_
_entity.id
_entity.type
_entity.pdbx_description
1 polymer ?
#
loop_
_entity_poly.entity_id
_entity_poly.type
_entity_poly.pdbx_seq_one_letter_code
_entity_poly.pdbx_strand_id
1 'polypeptide(L)' 'IKGQPIRGLHTRLKLDQTAFLCEGDLYLFGCVLAHFFALYASINSFHQLEVINTTNNEHYTWPIQTGKQPLI' A
#
# COMPACT_ATOMS: atom_id res chain seq x y z
N ILE A 1 -0.36 2.94 -28.59
CA ILE A 1 -1.39 2.93 -27.53
C ILE A 1 -1.06 4.11 -26.62
N LYS A 2 -1.84 5.19 -26.68
CA LYS A 2 -1.53 6.44 -25.98
C LYS A 2 -1.82 6.27 -24.48
N GLY A 3 -0.78 6.39 -23.66
CA GLY A 3 -0.85 6.24 -22.21
C GLY A 3 -1.73 7.34 -21.61
N GLN A 4 -2.95 6.96 -21.23
CA GLN A 4 -3.79 7.85 -20.44
C GLN A 4 -3.25 7.87 -19.01
N PRO A 5 -3.09 9.05 -18.39
CA PRO A 5 -2.72 9.12 -16.98
C PRO A 5 -3.84 8.48 -16.14
N ILE A 6 -3.51 7.40 -15.45
CA ILE A 6 -4.43 6.75 -14.50
C ILE A 6 -4.27 7.49 -13.17
N ARG A 7 -5.38 7.95 -12.60
CA ARG A 7 -5.36 8.55 -11.26
C ARG A 7 -5.05 7.45 -10.24
N GLY A 8 -4.27 7.76 -9.22
CA GLY A 8 -3.96 6.78 -8.19
C GLY A 8 -3.63 7.43 -6.86
N LEU A 9 -3.56 6.60 -5.83
CA LEU A 9 -3.16 6.97 -4.48
C LEU A 9 -1.91 6.17 -4.12
N HIS A 10 -0.86 6.89 -3.75
CA HIS A 10 0.37 6.30 -3.26
C HIS A 10 0.47 6.59 -1.76
N THR A 11 0.38 5.55 -0.94
CA THR A 11 0.50 5.63 0.51
C THR A 11 1.90 5.24 0.92
N ARG A 12 2.60 6.12 1.64
CA ARG A 12 3.89 5.83 2.27
C ARG A 12 3.72 5.77 3.78
N LEU A 13 4.06 4.64 4.39
CA LEU A 13 4.01 4.42 5.83
C LEU A 13 5.41 4.22 6.39
N LYS A 14 5.64 4.75 7.59
CA LYS A 14 6.82 4.44 8.39
C LYS A 14 6.36 3.58 9.55
N LEU A 15 6.91 2.38 9.65
CA LEU A 15 6.58 1.43 10.71
C LEU A 15 7.83 1.17 11.55
N ASP A 16 7.65 1.19 12.87
CA ASP A 16 8.68 0.82 13.82
C ASP A 16 8.61 -0.69 14.08
N GLN A 17 9.68 -1.42 13.75
CA GLN A 17 9.73 -2.87 13.93
C GLN A 17 9.62 -3.29 15.38
N THR A 18 9.97 -2.41 16.34
CA THR A 18 9.87 -2.72 17.78
C THR A 18 8.42 -2.87 18.26
N ALA A 19 7.45 -2.36 17.49
CA ALA A 19 6.02 -2.54 17.75
C ALA A 19 5.47 -3.90 17.27
N PHE A 20 6.27 -4.71 16.58
CA PHE A 20 5.90 -6.01 16.03
C PHE A 20 6.76 -7.13 16.64
N LEU A 21 6.28 -8.37 16.59
CA LEU A 21 7.01 -9.52 17.14
C LEU A 21 8.27 -9.83 16.32
N CYS A 22 8.19 -9.66 15.00
CA CYS A 22 9.27 -9.86 14.06
C CYS A 22 9.01 -9.10 12.75
N GLU A 23 9.97 -9.13 11.84
CA GLU A 23 9.85 -8.53 10.51
C GLU A 23 8.71 -9.15 9.68
N GLY A 24 8.49 -10.45 9.82
CA GLY A 24 7.40 -11.16 9.13
C GLY A 24 6.01 -10.63 9.51
N ASP A 25 5.79 -10.33 10.79
CA ASP A 25 4.55 -9.72 11.27
C ASP A 25 4.35 -8.31 10.71
N LEU A 26 5.41 -7.51 10.65
CA LEU A 26 5.38 -6.17 10.03
C LEU A 26 5.01 -6.27 8.54
N TYR A 27 5.62 -7.21 7.82
CA TYR A 27 5.31 -7.44 6.41
C TYR A 27 3.86 -7.89 6.21
N LEU A 28 3.38 -8.84 7.03
CA LEU A 28 2.01 -9.32 6.96
C LEU A 28 1.00 -8.20 7.25
N PHE A 29 1.29 -7.35 8.23
CA PHE A 29 0.49 -6.17 8.53
C PHE A 29 0.43 -5.22 7.31
N GLY A 30 1.56 -5.00 6.64
CA GLY A 30 1.61 -4.26 5.37
C GLY A 30 0.75 -4.89 4.26
N CYS A 31 0.74 -6.21 4.13
CA CYS A 31 -0.15 -6.92 3.18
C CYS A 31 -1.63 -6.63 3.44
N VAL A 32 -2.05 -6.68 4.70
CA VAL A 32 -3.44 -6.37 5.10
C VAL A 32 -3.77 -4.91 4.78
N LEU A 33 -2.87 -3.98 5.09
CA LEU A 33 -3.05 -2.56 4.79
C LEU A 33 -3.13 -2.29 3.27
N ALA A 34 -2.30 -2.93 2.46
CA ALA A 34 -2.36 -2.79 1.00
C ALA A 34 -3.74 -3.20 0.47
N HIS A 35 -4.29 -4.32 0.95
CA HIS A 35 -5.63 -4.75 0.58
C HIS A 35 -6.72 -3.80 1.09
N PHE A 36 -6.60 -3.37 2.35
CA PHE A 36 -7.54 -2.45 2.97
C PHE A 36 -7.62 -1.13 2.18
N PHE A 37 -6.49 -0.51 1.86
CA PHE A 37 -6.49 0.75 1.13
C PHE A 37 -7.03 0.63 -0.30
N ALA A 38 -6.82 -0.51 -0.97
CA ALA A 38 -7.40 -0.76 -2.28
C ALA A 38 -8.94 -0.80 -2.26
N LEU A 39 -9.56 -1.14 -1.12
CA LEU A 39 -11.02 -1.08 -0.96
C LEU A 39 -11.56 0.36 -0.96
N TYR A 40 -10.76 1.34 -0.54
CA TYR A 40 -11.14 2.76 -0.50
C TYR A 40 -10.68 3.55 -1.73
N ALA A 41 -9.84 2.95 -2.58
CA ALA A 41 -9.54 3.54 -3.87
C ALA A 41 -10.77 3.41 -4.79
N SER A 42 -11.13 4.50 -5.46
CA SER A 42 -12.21 4.50 -6.46
C SER A 42 -11.91 3.51 -7.60
N ILE A 43 -12.93 2.92 -8.22
CA ILE A 43 -12.79 1.96 -9.34
C ILE A 43 -11.88 2.47 -10.47
N ASN A 44 -11.88 3.78 -10.71
CA ASN A 44 -11.06 4.42 -11.74
C ASN A 44 -9.69 4.87 -11.23
N SER A 45 -9.22 4.31 -10.12
CA SER A 45 -7.92 4.65 -9.56
C SER A 45 -7.16 3.44 -9.04
N PHE A 46 -5.84 3.56 -9.02
CA PHE A 46 -4.97 2.54 -8.45
C PHE A 46 -4.51 2.92 -7.04
N HIS A 47 -4.23 1.93 -6.20
CA HIS A 47 -3.58 2.11 -4.91
C HIS A 47 -2.21 1.44 -4.93
N GLN A 48 -1.21 2.12 -4.38
CA GLN A 48 0.11 1.55 -4.12
C GLN A 48 0.51 1.84 -2.69
N LEU A 49 0.98 0.81 -1.97
CA LEU A 49 1.53 0.93 -0.63
C LEU A 49 3.05 0.81 -0.68
N GLU A 50 3.74 1.75 -0.03
CA GLU A 50 5.13 1.65 0.36
C GLU A 50 5.23 1.70 1.89
N VAL A 51 5.94 0.75 2.48
CA VAL A 51 6.27 0.72 3.91
C VAL A 51 7.77 0.86 4.07
N ILE A 52 8.18 1.73 4.98
CA ILE A 52 9.56 1.94 5.39
C ILE A 52 9.69 1.47 6.83
N ASN A 53 10.53 0.47 7.06
CA ASN A 53 10.89 0.03 8.40
C ASN A 53 11.88 1.03 9.00
N THR A 54 11.54 1.68 10.11
CA THR A 54 12.38 2.72 10.72
C THR A 54 13.59 2.16 11.47
N THR A 55 13.61 0.86 11.77
CA THR A 55 14.67 0.21 12.54
C THR A 55 15.87 -0.14 11.65
N ASN A 56 15.63 -0.69 10.46
CA ASN A 56 16.68 -1.12 9.52
C ASN A 56 16.68 -0.34 8.19
N ASN A 57 15.74 0.60 8.02
CA ASN A 57 15.56 1.41 6.82
C ASN A 57 15.25 0.57 5.56
N GLU A 58 14.63 -0.59 5.73
CA GLU A 58 14.14 -1.41 4.61
C GLU A 58 12.84 -0.87 4.03
N HIS A 59 12.68 -1.02 2.72
CA HIS A 59 11.54 -0.53 1.96
C HIS A 59 10.79 -1.70 1.33
N TYR A 60 9.52 -1.86 1.71
CA TYR A 60 8.61 -2.83 1.11
C TYR A 60 7.60 -2.10 0.24
N THR A 61 7.49 -2.52 -1.02
CA THR A 61 6.49 -1.98 -1.95
C THR A 61 5.57 -3.10 -2.38
N TRP A 62 4.26 -2.88 -2.21
CA TRP A 62 3.25 -3.81 -2.68
C TRP A 62 2.89 -3.51 -4.14
N PRO A 63 2.50 -4.54 -4.91
CA PRO A 63 2.04 -4.36 -6.28
C PRO A 63 0.82 -3.45 -6.29
N ILE A 64 0.68 -2.71 -7.39
CA ILE A 64 -0.43 -1.80 -7.62
C ILE A 64 -1.75 -2.59 -7.59
N GLN A 65 -2.71 -2.13 -6.79
CA GLN A 65 -4.05 -2.71 -6.71
C GLN A 65 -5.08 -1.77 -7.34
N THR A 66 -5.96 -2.29 -8.19
CA THR A 66 -7.06 -1.52 -8.75
C THR A 66 -8.10 -1.26 -7.66
N GLY A 67 -8.54 -0.01 -7.54
CA GLY A 67 -9.59 0.38 -6.61
C GLY A 67 -10.89 -0.35 -6.90
N LYS A 68 -11.67 -0.62 -5.85
CA LYS A 68 -12.93 -1.38 -5.95
C LYS A 68 -14.16 -0.56 -5.60
N GLN A 69 -14.02 0.71 -5.22
CA GLN A 69 -15.14 1.53 -4.78
C GLN A 69 -15.85 2.23 -5.95
N PRO A 70 -17.14 1.95 -6.22
CA PRO A 70 -17.88 2.64 -7.27
C PRO A 70 -18.01 4.14 -6.96
N LEU A 71 -17.83 4.98 -7.98
CA LEU A 71 -18.12 6.40 -7.91
C LEU A 71 -19.64 6.58 -7.75
N ILE A 72 -20.06 7.12 -6.62
CA ILE A 72 -21.44 7.60 -6.35
C ILE A 72 -21.59 9.02 -6.87
#